data_AF-A0ABD4W4Q6-F1
#
_entry.id   AF-A0ABD4W4Q6-F1
#
_cell.length_a   1.000
_cell.length_b   1.000
_cell.length_c   1.000
_cell.angle_alpha   90.00
_cell.angle_beta   90.00
_cell.angle_gamma   90.00
#
_symmetry.space_group_name_H-M   'P 1'
#
loop_
_entity.id
_entity.type
_entity.pdbx_description
1 polymer ?
#
loop_
_entity_poly.entity_id
_entity_poly.type
_entity_poly.pdbx_seq_one_letter_code
_entity_poly.pdbx_strand_id
1 'polypeptide(L)'
;MSIAEDEAEKTYPTRYWDGTRIKEEIFCDTDDLQEAYLRGRNAPPADAEVEAVAKKLMWWASAPFWEDVMPSEDCFWNQAEPEMRADYLRGAREMLEIARKAVNE
;
A
#
# COMPACT_ATOMS: atom_id res chain seq x y z
N MET A 1 -9.73 1.12 -13.78
CA MET A 1 -8.65 1.87 -13.11
C MET A 1 -8.53 1.28 -11.72
N SER A 2 -7.39 0.68 -11.39
CA SER A 2 -7.12 0.18 -10.03
C SER A 2 -6.94 1.34 -9.07
N ILE A 3 -7.04 1.08 -7.76
CA ILE A 3 -6.78 2.11 -6.73
C ILE A 3 -5.37 2.68 -6.88
N ALA A 4 -4.38 1.83 -7.19
CA ALA A 4 -3.01 2.25 -7.45
C ALA A 4 -2.89 3.15 -8.70
N GLU A 5 -3.65 2.85 -9.76
CA GLU A 5 -3.68 3.71 -10.96
C GLU A 5 -4.35 5.06 -10.68
N ASP A 6 -5.41 5.09 -9.87
CA ASP A 6 -6.13 6.32 -9.51
C ASP A 6 -5.32 7.21 -8.54
N GLU A 7 -4.62 6.60 -7.57
CA GLU A 7 -3.68 7.30 -6.69
C GLU A 7 -2.47 7.83 -7.47
N ALA A 8 -1.93 7.06 -8.41
CA ALA A 8 -0.83 7.48 -9.27
C ALA A 8 -1.23 8.67 -10.15
N GLU A 9 -2.41 8.64 -10.78
CA GLU A 9 -2.87 9.75 -11.64
C GLU A 9 -3.23 11.00 -10.81
N LYS A 10 -3.72 10.86 -9.58
CA LYS A 10 -3.93 12.01 -8.68
C LYS A 10 -2.61 12.65 -8.23
N THR A 11 -1.59 11.83 -7.97
CA THR A 11 -0.30 12.28 -7.43
C THR A 11 0.64 12.80 -8.52
N TYR A 12 0.63 12.13 -9.66
CA TYR A 12 1.44 12.43 -10.84
C TYR A 12 0.54 12.52 -12.07
N PRO A 13 -0.28 13.59 -12.16
CA PRO A 13 -1.24 13.73 -13.24
C PRO A 13 -0.52 13.75 -14.59
N THR A 14 -1.08 13.01 -15.55
CA THR A 14 -0.61 13.04 -16.91
C THR A 14 -0.66 14.49 -17.42
N ARG A 15 0.50 15.05 -17.77
CA ARG A 15 0.56 16.39 -18.36
C ARG A 15 0.33 16.32 -19.86
N TYR A 16 -0.31 17.35 -20.37
CA TYR A 16 -0.60 17.52 -21.78
C TYR A 16 -0.04 18.85 -22.24
N TRP A 17 0.47 18.92 -23.46
CA TRP A 17 0.85 20.19 -24.07
C TRP A 17 -0.36 21.12 -24.14
N ASP A 18 -0.17 22.37 -23.72
CA ASP A 18 -1.26 23.35 -23.59
C ASP A 18 -2.10 23.46 -24.87
N GLY A 19 -3.42 23.39 -24.72
CA GLY A 19 -4.38 23.39 -25.83
C GLY A 19 -4.43 22.10 -26.69
N THR A 20 -3.71 21.03 -26.31
CA THR A 20 -3.71 19.75 -27.05
C THR A 20 -4.11 18.55 -26.17
N ARG A 21 -4.43 17.41 -26.81
CA ARG A 21 -4.57 16.10 -26.14
C ARG A 21 -3.30 15.26 -26.22
N ILE A 22 -2.16 15.88 -26.55
CA ILE A 22 -0.87 15.18 -26.69
C ILE A 22 -0.23 15.14 -25.32
N LYS A 23 0.05 13.93 -24.81
CA LYS A 23 0.76 13.75 -23.55
C LYS A 23 2.17 14.32 -23.67
N GLU A 24 2.62 15.06 -22.66
CA GLU A 24 4.04 15.42 -22.54
C GLU A 24 4.84 14.13 -22.33
N GLU A 25 5.69 13.76 -23.29
CA GLU A 25 6.67 12.70 -23.08
C GLU A 25 7.77 13.25 -22.18
N ILE A 26 7.74 12.84 -20.91
CA ILE A 26 8.85 13.05 -20.00
C ILE A 26 9.92 12.04 -20.41
N PHE A 27 11.01 12.53 -21.00
CA PHE A 27 12.17 11.70 -21.28
C PHE A 27 12.80 11.32 -19.93
N CYS A 28 12.59 10.08 -19.49
CA CYS A 28 13.29 9.49 -18.36
C CYS A 28 14.39 8.58 -18.89
N ASP A 29 15.63 8.81 -18.46
CA ASP A 29 16.71 7.89 -18.72
C ASP A 29 16.75 6.77 -17.65
N THR A 30 17.72 5.86 -17.78
CA THR A 30 17.86 4.73 -16.85
C THR A 30 18.17 5.19 -15.43
N ASP A 31 18.86 6.33 -15.26
CA ASP A 31 19.24 6.85 -13.94
C ASP A 31 18.01 7.44 -13.25
N ASP A 32 17.13 8.14 -13.98
CA ASP A 32 15.85 8.63 -13.47
C ASP A 32 14.97 7.51 -12.92
N LEU A 33 14.91 6.37 -13.63
CA LEU A 33 14.14 5.19 -13.20
C LEU A 33 14.74 4.52 -11.96
N GLN A 34 16.08 4.43 -11.88
CA GLN A 34 16.76 3.91 -10.70
C GLN A 34 16.54 4.81 -9.48
N GLU A 35 16.61 6.13 -9.66
CA GLU A 35 16.34 7.07 -8.58
C GLU A 35 14.88 6.98 -8.10
N ALA A 36 13.92 6.90 -9.02
CA ALA A 36 12.51 6.70 -8.67
C ALA A 36 12.29 5.41 -7.88
N TYR A 37 12.94 4.31 -8.28
CA TYR A 37 12.88 3.04 -7.57
C TYR A 37 13.45 3.14 -6.14
N LEU A 38 14.64 3.73 -5.98
CA LEU A 38 15.26 3.93 -4.66
C LEU A 38 14.41 4.84 -3.76
N ARG A 39 13.84 5.92 -4.31
CA ARG A 39 12.94 6.82 -3.59
C ARG A 39 11.66 6.11 -3.16
N GLY A 40 11.05 5.30 -4.04
CA GLY A 40 9.87 4.51 -3.71
C GLY A 40 10.13 3.51 -2.59
N ARG A 41 11.32 2.90 -2.57
CA ARG A 41 11.73 1.95 -1.52
C ARG A 41 11.97 2.62 -0.16
N ASN A 42 12.43 3.87 -0.17
CA ASN A 42 12.66 4.68 1.03
C ASN A 42 11.42 5.45 1.50
N ALA A 43 10.35 5.46 0.71
CA ALA A 43 9.09 6.07 1.11
C ALA A 43 8.49 5.35 2.33
N PRO A 44 7.70 6.03 3.18
CA PRO A 44 6.86 5.38 4.18
C PRO A 44 5.89 4.37 3.53
N PRO A 45 5.42 3.35 4.26
CA PRO A 45 4.41 2.44 3.74
C PRO A 45 3.11 3.19 3.45
N ALA A 46 2.55 2.94 2.27
CA ALA A 46 1.29 3.53 1.83
C ALA A 46 0.13 2.99 2.67
N ASP A 47 -0.90 3.80 2.87
CA ASP A 47 -2.03 3.41 3.74
C ASP A 47 -2.73 2.14 3.25
N ALA A 48 -2.80 1.92 1.92
CA ALA A 48 -3.31 0.68 1.33
C ALA A 48 -2.46 -0.56 1.67
N GLU A 49 -1.12 -0.42 1.71
CA GLU A 49 -0.23 -1.50 2.13
C GLU A 49 -0.42 -1.83 3.61
N VAL A 50 -0.52 -0.78 4.44
CA VAL A 50 -0.77 -0.90 5.88
C VAL A 50 -2.10 -1.61 6.14
N GLU A 51 -3.17 -1.23 5.45
CA GLU A 51 -4.49 -1.85 5.59
C GLU A 51 -4.47 -3.33 5.16
N ALA A 52 -3.83 -3.64 4.04
CA ALA A 52 -3.73 -5.02 3.56
C ALA A 52 -3.00 -5.92 4.56
N VAL A 53 -1.89 -5.45 5.13
CA VAL A 53 -1.15 -6.18 6.17
C VAL A 53 -1.97 -6.29 7.44
N ALA A 54 -2.65 -5.22 7.87
CA ALA A 54 -3.49 -5.23 9.06
C ALA A 54 -4.62 -6.27 8.96
N LYS A 55 -5.32 -6.31 7.82
CA LYS A 55 -6.35 -7.32 7.53
C LYS A 55 -5.79 -8.73 7.59
N LYS A 56 -4.64 -8.96 6.96
CA LYS A 56 -3.99 -10.28 6.93
C LYS A 56 -3.57 -10.74 8.33
N LEU A 57 -2.99 -9.85 9.13
CA LEU A 57 -2.60 -10.11 10.52
C LEU A 57 -3.81 -10.42 11.39
N MET A 58 -4.90 -9.67 11.26
CA MET A 58 -6.14 -9.92 11.99
C MET A 58 -6.76 -11.27 11.60
N TRP A 59 -6.77 -11.58 10.31
CA TRP A 59 -7.24 -12.87 9.81
C TRP A 59 -6.41 -14.05 10.33
N TRP A 60 -5.08 -13.94 10.32
CA TRP A 60 -4.19 -14.95 10.92
C TRP A 60 -4.35 -15.08 12.43
N ALA A 61 -4.50 -13.97 13.16
CA ALA A 61 -4.77 -14.00 14.59
C ALA A 61 -6.12 -14.68 14.90
N SER A 62 -7.03 -14.67 13.93
CA SER A 62 -8.34 -15.32 14.04
C SER A 62 -8.32 -16.80 13.67
N ALA A 63 -7.19 -17.34 13.20
CA ALA A 63 -7.05 -18.75 12.80
C ALA A 63 -7.51 -19.78 13.83
N PRO A 64 -7.26 -19.60 15.15
CA PRO A 64 -7.76 -20.52 16.17
C PRO A 64 -9.30 -20.55 16.30
N PHE A 65 -9.99 -19.54 15.77
CA PHE A 65 -11.46 -19.41 15.83
C PHE A 65 -12.14 -19.80 14.52
N TRP A 66 -11.38 -20.23 13.52
CA TRP A 66 -11.97 -20.78 12.31
C TRP A 66 -12.64 -22.10 12.67
N GLU A 67 -13.90 -22.25 12.28
CA GLU A 67 -14.54 -23.56 12.24
C GLU A 67 -13.98 -24.36 11.05
N ASP A 68 -14.65 -25.45 10.63
CA ASP A 68 -14.25 -26.27 9.48
C ASP A 68 -14.17 -25.50 8.15
N VAL A 69 -14.68 -24.26 8.10
CA VAL A 69 -14.65 -23.39 6.92
C VAL A 69 -13.79 -22.16 7.19
N MET A 70 -12.81 -21.96 6.31
CA MET A 70 -11.95 -20.79 6.30
C MET A 70 -12.72 -19.54 5.84
N PRO A 71 -12.89 -18.51 6.70
CA PRO A 71 -13.59 -17.29 6.33
C PRO A 71 -12.74 -16.40 5.42
N SER A 72 -13.37 -15.45 4.72
CA SER A 72 -12.64 -14.45 3.92
C SER A 72 -11.76 -13.54 4.79
N GLU A 73 -10.70 -12.99 4.20
CA GLU A 73 -9.78 -12.08 4.90
C GLU A 73 -10.50 -10.85 5.48
N ASP A 74 -11.52 -10.34 4.78
CA ASP A 74 -12.31 -9.20 5.24
C ASP A 74 -13.37 -9.54 6.30
N CYS A 75 -13.66 -10.82 6.55
CA CYS A 75 -14.75 -11.24 7.43
C CYS A 75 -14.61 -10.66 8.85
N PHE A 76 -13.43 -10.84 9.45
CA PHE A 76 -13.13 -10.31 10.78
C PHE A 76 -12.88 -8.80 10.75
N TRP A 77 -12.27 -8.30 9.68
CA TRP A 77 -12.04 -6.86 9.52
C TRP A 77 -13.35 -6.07 9.60
N ASN A 78 -14.37 -6.49 8.85
CA ASN A 78 -15.67 -5.81 8.80
C ASN A 78 -16.46 -5.88 10.12
N GLN A 79 -16.16 -6.86 10.97
CA GLN A 79 -16.79 -7.04 12.28
C GLN A 79 -16.00 -6.40 13.42
N ALA A 80 -14.71 -6.10 13.23
CA ALA A 80 -13.86 -5.52 14.25
C ALA A 80 -14.30 -4.09 14.61
N GLU A 81 -14.25 -3.77 15.90
CA GLU A 81 -14.47 -2.42 16.41
C GLU A 81 -13.39 -1.45 15.86
N PRO A 82 -13.72 -0.15 15.67
CA PRO A 82 -12.78 0.82 15.14
C PRO A 82 -11.46 0.91 15.91
N GLU A 83 -11.50 0.80 17.24
CA GLU A 83 -10.32 0.82 18.10
C GLU A 83 -9.40 -0.37 17.82
N MET A 84 -9.96 -1.56 17.66
CA MET A 84 -9.21 -2.76 17.31
C MET A 84 -8.58 -2.64 15.92
N ARG A 85 -9.30 -2.09 14.93
CA ARG A 85 -8.73 -1.82 13.60
C ARG A 85 -7.56 -0.84 13.69
N ALA A 86 -7.67 0.21 14.50
CA ALA A 86 -6.61 1.19 14.69
C ALA A 86 -5.33 0.57 15.28
N ASP A 87 -5.46 -0.35 16.24
CA ASP A 87 -4.31 -1.07 16.81
C ASP A 87 -3.59 -1.93 15.76
N TYR A 88 -4.33 -2.67 14.94
CA TYR A 88 -3.75 -3.47 13.86
C TYR A 88 -3.12 -2.59 12.76
N LEU A 89 -3.73 -1.45 12.41
CA LEU A 89 -3.13 -0.49 11.47
C LEU A 89 -1.82 0.07 11.98
N ARG A 90 -1.75 0.45 13.27
CA ARG A 90 -0.51 0.91 13.90
C ARG A 90 0.57 -0.16 13.86
N GLY A 91 0.25 -1.39 14.29
CA GLY A 91 1.20 -2.50 14.29
C GLY A 91 1.69 -2.86 12.88
N ALA A 92 0.78 -2.86 11.89
CA ALA A 92 1.14 -3.11 10.50
C ALA A 92 2.10 -2.05 9.93
N ARG A 93 1.87 -0.76 10.24
CA ARG A 93 2.78 0.33 9.82
C ARG A 93 4.16 0.16 10.44
N GLU A 94 4.23 -0.08 11.75
CA GLU A 94 5.50 -0.32 12.45
C GLU A 94 6.26 -1.53 11.88
N MET A 95 5.58 -2.65 11.64
CA MET A 95 6.18 -3.84 11.04
C MET A 95 6.74 -3.57 9.64
N LEU A 96 5.99 -2.87 8.79
CA LEU A 96 6.43 -2.51 7.44
C LEU A 96 7.64 -1.58 7.47
N GLU A 97 7.67 -0.61 8.38
CA GLU A 97 8.81 0.29 8.57
C GLU A 97 10.06 -0.46 9.04
N ILE A 98 9.92 -1.38 10.00
CA ILE A 98 11.02 -2.23 10.47
C ILE A 98 11.55 -3.11 9.33
N ALA A 99 10.65 -3.75 8.58
CA ALA A 99 11.02 -4.60 7.46
C ALA A 99 11.77 -3.81 6.37
N ARG A 100 11.35 -2.58 6.07
CA ARG A 100 12.05 -1.71 5.09
C ARG A 100 13.44 -1.30 5.59
N LYS A 101 13.59 -0.95 6.87
CA LYS A 101 14.89 -0.61 7.47
C LYS A 101 15.86 -1.80 7.46
N ALA A 102 15.39 -3.00 7.81
CA ALA A 102 16.21 -4.20 7.87
C ALA A 102 16.81 -4.62 6.52
N VAL A 103 16.26 -4.19 5.39
CA VAL A 103 16.84 -4.48 4.07
C VAL A 103 17.85 -3.41 3.62
N ASN A 104 17.89 -2.27 4.31
CA ASN A 104 18.81 -1.17 4.02
C ASN A 104 20.01 -1.13 4.98
N GLU A 105 20.01 -1.93 6.05
CA GLU A 105 21.13 -2.18 6.97
C GLU A 105 21.99 -3.36 6.52
#